data_AF-A0A970JN20-F1
#
_entry.id   AF-A0A970JN20-F1
#
_cell.length_a   1.000
_cell.length_b   1.000
_cell.length_c   1.000
_cell.angle_alpha   90.00
_cell.angle_beta   90.00
_cell.angle_gamma   90.00
#
_symmetry.space_group_name_H-M   'P 1'
#
loop_
_entity.id
_entity.type
_entity.pdbx_description
1 polymer ?
#
loop_
_entity_poly.entity_id
_entity_poly.type
_entity_poly.pdbx_seq_one_letter_code
_entity_poly.pdbx_strand_id
1 'polypeptide(L)'
;MDKKLKELTIIQKIGLLAQTLFTLAILIVLFWSIGVPELMRLVKELLIILFLVMAFNNHVLYKRKGFTVFNIIAALLILVSVLTE
;
A
#
# COMPACT_ATOMS: atom_id res chain seq x y z
N MET A 1 3.41 19.63 -23.26
CA MET A 1 4.26 19.73 -22.05
C MET A 1 4.82 18.35 -21.78
N ASP A 2 5.99 18.06 -22.32
CA ASP A 2 6.65 16.76 -22.17
C ASP A 2 6.96 16.51 -20.69
N LYS A 3 6.17 15.66 -20.05
CA LYS A 3 6.51 15.11 -18.75
C LYS A 3 7.67 14.15 -18.98
N LYS A 4 8.90 14.66 -19.01
CA LYS A 4 10.10 13.83 -18.84
C LYS A 4 9.88 12.99 -17.58
N LEU A 5 9.69 11.68 -17.76
CA LEU A 5 9.59 10.73 -16.65
C LEU A 5 10.89 10.92 -15.84
N LYS A 6 10.79 11.41 -14.61
CA LYS A 6 11.96 11.55 -13.75
C LYS A 6 12.51 10.15 -13.53
N GLU A 7 13.72 9.88 -13.99
CA GLU A 7 14.34 8.57 -13.78
C GLU A 7 14.46 8.29 -12.29
N LEU A 8 14.00 7.11 -11.88
CA LEU A 8 14.05 6.67 -10.50
C LEU A 8 15.49 6.33 -10.13
N THR A 9 15.91 6.76 -8.94
CA THR A 9 17.21 6.36 -8.37
C THR A 9 17.22 4.86 -8.08
N ILE A 10 18.41 4.26 -7.95
CA ILE A 10 18.56 2.83 -7.62
C ILE A 10 17.81 2.50 -6.31
N ILE A 11 17.94 3.36 -5.30
CA ILE A 11 17.26 3.20 -4.00
C ILE A 11 15.73 3.18 -4.18
N GLN A 12 15.19 4.07 -5.03
CA GLN A 12 13.75 4.10 -5.32
C GLN A 12 13.29 2.83 -6.06
N LYS A 13 14.09 2.32 -7.00
CA LYS A 13 13.80 1.07 -7.70
C LYS A 13 13.77 -0.13 -6.74
N ILE A 14 14.75 -0.23 -5.84
CA ILE A 14 14.78 -1.27 -4.79
C ILE A 14 13.57 -1.14 -3.86
N GLY A 15 13.24 0.08 -3.42
CA GLY A 15 12.06 0.33 -2.59
C GLY A 15 10.75 -0.11 -3.25
N LEU A 16 10.61 0.09 -4.57
CA LEU A 16 9.44 -0.36 -5.34
C LEU A 16 9.39 -1.88 -5.50
N LEU A 17 10.52 -2.53 -5.73
CA LEU A 17 10.60 -4.00 -5.74
C LEU A 17 10.20 -4.57 -4.37
N ALA A 18 10.74 -4.01 -3.28
CA ALA A 18 10.37 -4.42 -1.92
C ALA A 18 8.87 -4.21 -1.65
N GLN A 19 8.31 -3.06 -2.04
CA GLN A 19 6.87 -2.81 -1.92
C GLN A 19 6.03 -3.82 -2.71
N THR A 20 6.48 -4.20 -3.91
CA THR A 20 5.77 -5.16 -4.76
C THR A 20 5.79 -6.56 -4.14
N LEU A 21 6.95 -7.02 -3.69
CA LEU A 21 7.09 -8.29 -2.98
C LEU A 21 6.27 -8.32 -1.69
N PHE A 22 6.28 -7.23 -0.93
CA PHE A 22 5.47 -7.09 0.27
C PHE A 22 3.96 -7.12 -0.03
N THR A 23 3.53 -6.48 -1.11
CA THR A 23 2.13 -6.54 -1.56
C THR A 23 1.70 -7.97 -1.87
N LEU A 24 2.54 -8.73 -2.60
CA LEU A 24 2.27 -10.13 -2.91
C LEU A 24 2.22 -11.00 -1.65
N ALA A 25 3.16 -10.78 -0.71
CA ALA A 25 3.18 -11.50 0.56
C ALA A 25 1.90 -11.26 1.36
N ILE A 26 1.45 -10.00 1.48
CA ILE A 26 0.19 -9.67 2.15
C ILE A 26 -1.00 -10.36 1.48
N LEU A 27 -1.07 -10.39 0.14
CA LEU A 27 -2.16 -11.06 -0.56
C LEU A 27 -2.20 -12.56 -0.25
N ILE A 28 -1.05 -13.24 -0.20
CA ILE A 28 -0.98 -14.66 0.17
C ILE A 28 -1.49 -14.86 1.61
N VAL A 29 -1.01 -14.05 2.55
CA VAL A 29 -1.42 -14.14 3.96
C VAL A 29 -2.90 -13.82 4.13
N LEU A 30 -3.45 -12.88 3.36
CA LEU A 30 -4.88 -12.55 3.37
C LEU A 30 -5.76 -13.77 3.03
N PHE A 31 -5.36 -14.59 2.06
CA PHE A 31 -6.08 -15.83 1.75
C PHE A 31 -5.96 -16.88 2.85
N TRP A 32 -4.80 -16.94 3.52
CA TRP A 32 -4.56 -17.87 4.63
C TRP A 32 -5.21 -17.43 5.94
N SER A 33 -5.47 -16.13 6.12
CA SER A 33 -6.04 -15.57 7.34
C SER A 33 -7.56 -15.70 7.42
N ILE A 34 -8.21 -16.26 6.40
CA ILE A 34 -9.65 -16.52 6.40
C ILE A 34 -9.97 -17.50 7.53
N GLY A 35 -10.78 -17.07 8.50
CA GLY A 35 -11.15 -17.87 9.67
C GLY A 35 -10.21 -17.76 10.87
N VAL A 36 -9.15 -16.93 10.79
CA VAL A 36 -8.23 -16.65 11.91
C VAL A 36 -8.28 -15.15 12.25
N PRO A 37 -9.10 -14.71 13.22
CA PRO A 37 -9.36 -13.30 13.49
C PRO A 37 -8.11 -12.47 13.81
N GLU A 38 -7.19 -13.00 14.60
CA GLU A 38 -5.96 -12.31 15.01
C GLU A 38 -5.04 -12.07 13.82
N LEU A 39 -4.91 -13.06 12.95
CA LEU A 39 -4.11 -12.95 11.73
C LEU A 39 -4.76 -11.98 10.73
N MET A 40 -6.10 -12.00 10.64
CA MET A 40 -6.84 -11.07 9.79
C MET A 40 -6.65 -9.61 10.26
N ARG A 41 -6.67 -9.36 11.57
CA ARG A 41 -6.39 -8.02 12.13
C ARG A 41 -4.98 -7.54 11.76
N LEU A 42 -3.98 -8.41 11.93
CA LEU A 42 -2.60 -8.09 11.53
C LEU A 42 -2.51 -7.77 10.03
N VAL A 43 -3.17 -8.56 9.17
CA VAL A 43 -3.19 -8.31 7.72
C VAL A 43 -3.80 -6.95 7.39
N LYS A 44 -4.90 -6.55 8.06
CA LYS A 44 -5.51 -5.23 7.89
C LYS A 44 -4.57 -4.11 8.29
N GLU A 45 -3.87 -4.24 9.42
CA GLU A 45 -2.87 -3.25 9.87
C GLU A 45 -1.72 -3.10 8.85
N LEU A 46 -1.22 -4.22 8.31
CA LEU A 46 -0.20 -4.21 7.28
C LEU A 46 -0.71 -3.60 5.96
N LEU A 47 -1.96 -3.84 5.57
CA LEU A 47 -2.59 -3.22 4.41
C LEU A 47 -2.71 -1.69 4.57
N ILE A 48 -3.07 -1.20 5.75
CA ILE A 48 -3.11 0.25 6.03
C ILE A 48 -1.74 0.87 5.76
N ILE A 49 -0.67 0.27 6.30
CA ILE A 49 0.70 0.75 6.10
C ILE A 49 1.08 0.70 4.60
N LEU A 50 0.78 -0.39 3.91
CA LEU A 50 1.05 -0.52 2.48
C LEU A 50 0.35 0.57 1.66
N PHE A 51 -0.93 0.83 1.93
CA PHE A 51 -1.69 1.87 1.24
C PHE A 51 -1.11 3.26 1.48
N LEU A 52 -0.68 3.57 2.71
CA LEU A 52 -0.02 4.85 3.00
C LEU A 52 1.32 5.00 2.27
N VAL A 53 2.12 3.93 2.20
CA VAL A 53 3.38 3.92 1.43
C VAL A 53 3.10 4.10 -0.07
N MET A 54 2.09 3.42 -0.61
CA MET A 54 1.63 3.60 -1.99
C MET A 54 1.13 5.01 -2.26
N ALA A 55 0.41 5.62 -1.32
CA ALA A 55 -0.06 7.01 -1.43
C ALA A 55 1.13 7.98 -1.51
N PHE A 56 2.11 7.81 -0.61
CA PHE A 56 3.35 8.58 -0.58
C PHE A 56 4.12 8.44 -1.89
N ASN A 57 4.36 7.22 -2.37
CA ASN A 57 5.08 6.99 -3.62
C ASN A 57 4.33 7.56 -4.83
N ASN A 58 3.00 7.43 -4.88
CA ASN A 58 2.19 8.06 -5.91
C ASN A 58 2.25 9.59 -5.87
N HIS A 59 2.36 10.20 -4.68
CA HIS A 59 2.46 11.64 -4.52
C HIS A 59 3.86 12.19 -4.84
N VAL A 60 4.90 11.51 -4.36
CA VAL A 60 6.29 12.00 -4.41
C VAL A 60 6.97 11.58 -5.70
N LEU A 61 6.90 10.30 -6.08
CA LEU A 61 7.63 9.74 -7.22
C LEU A 61 6.83 9.88 -8.51
N TYR A 62 5.58 9.41 -8.51
CA TYR A 62 4.79 9.30 -9.74
C TYR A 62 3.93 10.53 -10.05
N LYS A 63 3.73 11.43 -9.08
CA LYS A 63 2.87 12.62 -9.18
C LYS A 63 1.44 12.30 -9.67
N ARG A 64 0.90 11.16 -9.24
CA ARG A 64 -0.43 10.64 -9.62
C ARG A 64 -1.47 10.92 -8.54
N LYS A 65 -2.06 12.12 -8.57
CA LYS A 65 -3.01 12.59 -7.53
C LYS A 65 -4.20 11.65 -7.30
N GLY A 66 -4.82 11.13 -8.36
CA GLY A 66 -5.98 10.22 -8.23
C GLY A 66 -5.63 8.96 -7.44
N PHE A 67 -4.50 8.32 -7.76
CA PHE A 67 -4.02 7.14 -7.03
C PHE A 67 -3.57 7.47 -5.61
N THR A 68 -3.00 8.66 -5.36
CA THR A 68 -2.71 9.10 -3.99
C THR A 68 -3.98 9.16 -3.14
N VAL A 69 -5.02 9.83 -3.63
CA VAL A 69 -6.30 9.97 -2.89
C VAL A 69 -6.96 8.61 -2.68
N PHE A 70 -7.00 7.77 -3.73
CA PHE A 70 -7.55 6.42 -3.64
C PHE A 70 -6.91 5.60 -2.52
N ASN A 71 -5.57 5.57 -2.45
CA ASN A 71 -4.85 4.81 -1.45
C ASN A 71 -5.08 5.35 -0.02
N ILE A 72 -5.18 6.67 0.15
CA ILE A 72 -5.52 7.28 1.45
C ILE A 72 -6.93 6.86 1.89
N ILE A 73 -7.92 6.93 0.99
CA ILE A 73 -9.29 6.53 1.30
C ILE A 73 -9.33 5.04 1.67
N ALA A 74 -8.65 4.18 0.91
CA ALA A 74 -8.58 2.75 1.20
C ALA A 74 -7.98 2.48 2.59
N ALA A 75 -6.88 3.15 2.94
CA ALA A 75 -6.26 3.05 4.27
C ALA A 75 -7.24 3.46 5.39
N LEU A 76 -7.97 4.57 5.20
CA LEU A 76 -8.95 5.06 6.17
C LEU A 76 -10.13 4.11 6.34
N LEU A 77 -10.65 3.53 5.25
CA LEU A 77 -11.76 2.57 5.31
C LEU A 77 -11.36 1.30 6.09
N ILE A 78 -10.15 0.80 5.86
CA ILE A 78 -9.64 -0.36 6.59
C ILE A 78 -9.38 0.00 8.06
N LEU A 79 -8.84 1.18 8.34
CA LEU A 79 -8.64 1.66 9.71
C LEU A 79 -9.95 1.73 10.48
N VAL A 80 -11.01 2.30 9.87
CA VAL A 80 -12.34 2.31 10.49
C VAL A 80 -12.81 0.89 10.77
N SER A 81 -12.69 -0.03 9.81
CA SER A 81 -13.03 -1.45 10.03
C SER A 81 -12.29 -2.07 11.22
N VAL A 82 -11.00 -1.78 11.39
CA VAL A 82 -10.20 -2.31 12.52
C VAL A 82 -10.62 -1.70 13.86
N LEU A 83 -11.07 -0.45 13.88
CA LEU A 83 -11.51 0.23 15.10
C LEU A 83 -12.93 -0.14 15.54
N THR A 84 -13.75 -0.66 14.61
CA THR A 84 -15.15 -1.04 14.87
C THR A 84 -15.36 -2.54 15.09
N GLU A 85 -14.32 -3.35 14.88
CA GLU A 85 -14.27 -4.77 15.25
C GLU A 85 -13.80 -4.95 16.70
#